data_AF-A0A1V5NEC8-F1
#
_entry.id   AF-A0A1V5NEC8-F1
#
_cell.length_a   1.000
_cell.length_b   1.000
_cell.length_c   1.000
_cell.angle_alpha   90.00
_cell.angle_beta   90.00
_cell.angle_gamma   90.00
#
_symmetry.space_group_name_H-M   'P 1'
#
loop_
_entity.id
_entity.type
_entity.pdbx_description
1 polymer ?
#
loop_
_entity_poly.entity_id
_entity_poly.type
_entity_poly.pdbx_seq_one_letter_code
_entity_poly.pdbx_strand_id
1 'polypeptide(L)' 'MFCKAQVVTQVGGILWENTTWTAANSPYVITGTVQVPLNVTLTIEAGVTVTTSMNPSNEYLFLLNGKIC' A
#
# COMPACT_ATOMS: atom_id res chain seq x y z
N MET A 1 18.25 -2.37 26.45
CA MET A 1 17.94 -2.91 25.11
C MET A 1 16.55 -2.40 24.74
N PHE A 2 16.44 -1.48 23.79
CA PHE A 2 15.14 -0.99 23.31
C PHE A 2 14.74 -1.84 22.10
N CYS A 3 13.60 -2.52 22.17
CA CYS A 3 12.96 -3.08 20.98
C CYS A 3 12.43 -1.88 20.19
N LYS A 4 13.05 -1.55 19.05
CA LYS A 4 12.46 -0.56 18.15
C LYS A 4 11.17 -1.16 17.60
N ALA A 5 10.03 -0.62 18.00
CA ALA A 5 8.81 -0.78 17.22
C ALA A 5 9.04 -0.08 15.88
N GLN A 6 9.01 -0.84 14.79
CA GLN A 6 9.06 -0.26 13.46
C GLN A 6 7.72 0.43 13.19
N VAL A 7 7.74 1.71 12.86
CA VAL A 7 6.54 2.40 12.38
C VAL A 7 6.23 1.82 11.01
N VAL A 8 5.09 1.16 10.88
CA VAL A 8 4.61 0.56 9.63
C VAL A 8 3.30 1.22 9.26
N THR A 9 3.10 1.47 7.97
CA THR A 9 1.84 2.01 7.47
C THR A 9 0.99 0.86 6.95
N GLN A 10 -0.07 0.50 7.69
CA GLN A 10 -1.00 -0.54 7.25
C GLN A 10 -1.98 0.04 6.23
N VAL A 11 -2.19 -0.68 5.13
CA VAL A 11 -3.06 -0.24 4.03
C VAL A 11 -3.94 -1.38 3.53
N GLY A 12 -5.12 -1.00 3.04
CA GLY A 12 -6.09 -1.89 2.41
C GLY A 12 -7.41 -1.17 2.19
N GLY A 13 -8.27 -1.73 1.34
CA GLY A 13 -9.56 -1.15 0.97
C GLY A 13 -9.47 -0.16 -0.19
N ILE A 14 -10.51 0.66 -0.36
CA ILE A 14 -10.68 1.57 -1.50
C ILE A 14 -9.92 2.88 -1.27
N LEU A 15 -9.11 3.29 -2.26
CA LEU A 15 -8.62 4.66 -2.35
C LEU A 15 -9.68 5.53 -3.01
N TRP A 16 -10.27 6.46 -2.26
CA TRP A 16 -11.31 7.37 -2.76
C TRP A 16 -10.73 8.58 -3.52
N GLU A 17 -9.45 8.85 -3.32
CA GLU A 17 -8.74 9.98 -3.93
C GLU A 17 -7.28 9.64 -4.21
N ASN A 18 -6.61 10.49 -4.98
CA ASN A 18 -5.20 10.32 -5.29
C ASN A 18 -4.38 10.26 -4.01
N THR A 19 -3.53 9.25 -3.90
CA THR A 19 -2.76 8.97 -2.69
C THR A 19 -1.30 8.82 -3.07
N THR A 20 -0.39 9.38 -2.27
CA THR A 20 1.05 9.20 -2.44
C THR A 20 1.62 8.38 -1.29
N TRP A 21 2.30 7.29 -1.62
CA TRP A 21 3.12 6.52 -0.69
C TRP A 21 4.55 7.03 -0.74
N THR A 22 5.08 7.43 0.41
CA THR A 22 6.39 8.09 0.54
C THR A 22 7.39 7.22 1.27
N ALA A 23 8.68 7.38 0.98
CA ALA A 23 9.73 6.60 1.66
C ALA A 23 9.77 6.84 3.18
N ALA A 24 9.39 8.04 3.64
CA ALA A 24 9.33 8.41 5.05
C ALA A 24 8.29 7.59 5.85
N ASN A 25 7.24 7.11 5.18
CA ASN A 25 6.17 6.31 5.78
C ASN A 25 6.35 4.79 5.51
N SER A 26 7.48 4.40 4.92
CA SER A 26 7.80 3.03 4.58
C SER A 26 8.24 2.23 5.82
N PRO A 27 7.89 0.92 5.91
CA PRO A 27 7.19 0.13 4.91
C PRO A 27 5.66 0.27 4.97
N TYR A 28 5.05 0.12 3.79
CA TYR A 28 3.62 -0.06 3.63
C TYR A 28 3.30 -1.56 3.67
N VAL A 29 2.47 -1.99 4.62
CA VAL A 29 2.06 -3.39 4.77
C VAL A 29 0.61 -3.52 4.32
N ILE A 30 0.39 -4.24 3.23
CA ILE A 30 -0.94 -4.54 2.71
C ILE A 30 -1.58 -5.61 3.59
N THR A 31 -2.64 -5.23 4.30
CA THR A 31 -3.44 -6.08 5.19
C THR A 31 -4.82 -6.43 4.62
N GLY A 32 -5.20 -5.79 3.51
CA GLY A 32 -6.36 -6.09 2.67
C GLY A 32 -6.09 -5.59 1.25
N THR A 33 -6.74 -6.13 0.22
CA THR A 33 -6.58 -5.67 -1.16
C THR A 33 -6.73 -4.14 -1.25
N VAL A 34 -5.74 -3.46 -1.84
CA VAL A 34 -5.81 -2.03 -2.14
C VAL A 34 -6.53 -1.86 -3.48
N GLN A 35 -7.69 -1.24 -3.46
CA GLN A 35 -8.48 -0.99 -4.67
C GLN A 35 -8.20 0.44 -5.16
N VAL A 36 -7.77 0.56 -6.40
CA VAL A 36 -7.51 1.84 -7.09
C VAL A 36 -8.59 2.04 -8.14
N PRO A 37 -9.66 2.82 -7.85
CA PRO A 37 -10.77 3.06 -8.78
C PRO A 37 -10.36 3.82 -10.03
N LEU A 38 -11.24 3.85 -11.02
CA LEU A 38 -11.08 4.69 -12.21
C LEU A 38 -10.87 6.16 -11.79
N ASN A 39 -9.99 6.86 -12.51
CA ASN A 39 -9.60 8.25 -12.24
C ASN A 39 -8.85 8.49 -10.92
N VAL A 40 -8.54 7.45 -10.15
CA VAL A 40 -7.66 7.52 -8.98
C VAL A 40 -6.25 7.05 -9.34
N THR A 41 -5.26 7.76 -8.81
CA THR A 41 -3.84 7.43 -8.94
C THR A 41 -3.25 7.14 -7.57
N LEU A 42 -2.62 5.98 -7.43
CA LEU A 42 -1.69 5.70 -6.34
C LEU A 42 -0.27 5.97 -6.83
N THR A 43 0.38 7.00 -6.30
CA THR A 43 1.79 7.29 -6.59
C THR A 43 2.65 6.56 -5.57
N ILE A 44 3.58 5.72 -6.03
CA ILE A 44 4.55 5.06 -5.14
C ILE A 44 5.92 5.66 -5.41
N GLU A 45 6.41 6.50 -4.48
CA GLU A 45 7.68 7.16 -4.64
C GLU A 45 8.86 6.17 -4.64
N ALA A 46 9.96 6.57 -5.29
CA ALA A 46 11.19 5.80 -5.28
C ALA A 46 11.69 5.55 -3.85
N GLY A 47 12.11 4.31 -3.57
CA GLY A 47 12.59 3.90 -2.25
C GLY A 47 11.51 3.41 -1.29
N VAL A 48 10.23 3.43 -1.69
CA VAL A 48 9.15 2.81 -0.91
C VAL A 48 9.27 1.29 -0.94
N THR A 49 9.31 0.68 0.25
CA THR A 49 9.09 -0.75 0.44
C THR A 49 7.61 -1.04 0.67
N VAL A 50 7.05 -1.96 -0.14
CA VAL A 50 5.69 -2.50 0.01
C VAL A 50 5.78 -3.99 0.28
N THR A 51 5.13 -4.46 1.35
CA THR A 51 5.03 -5.88 1.69
C THR A 51 3.59 -6.25 1.99
N THR A 52 3.31 -7.54 2.13
CA THR A 52 1.98 -8.04 2.50
C THR A 52 2.07 -8.99 3.69
N SER A 53 1.07 -8.94 4.56
CA SER A 53 0.82 -9.95 5.58
C SER A 53 -0.33 -10.89 5.21
N MET A 54 -0.90 -10.75 4.01
CA MET A 54 -2.01 -11.55 3.51
C MET A 54 -1.51 -12.88 2.93
N ASN A 55 -2.40 -13.87 2.82
CA ASN A 55 -2.13 -15.09 2.07
C ASN A 55 -2.39 -14.85 0.57
N PRO A 56 -1.35 -14.80 -0.28
CA PRO A 56 -1.50 -14.41 -1.69
C PRO A 56 -2.26 -15.43 -2.54
N SER A 57 -2.58 -16.61 -2.00
CA SER A 57 -3.24 -17.68 -2.76
C SER A 57 -4.69 -17.35 -3.15
N ASN A 58 -5.35 -16.44 -2.42
CA ASN A 58 -6.79 -16.14 -2.61
C ASN A 58 -7.09 -14.65 -2.79
N GLU A 59 -6.09 -13.78 -2.74
CA GLU A 59 -6.29 -12.33 -2.72
C GLU A 59 -5.29 -11.59 -3.61
N TYR A 60 -5.76 -10.51 -4.22
CA TYR A 60 -4.90 -9.60 -4.96
C TYR A 60 -4.28 -8.57 -4.00
N LEU A 61 -3.03 -8.19 -4.25
CA LEU A 61 -2.43 -7.05 -3.55
C LEU A 61 -3.09 -5.73 -3.98
N PHE A 62 -3.30 -5.59 -5.28
CA PHE A 62 -3.93 -4.43 -5.90
C PHE A 62 -5.03 -4.86 -6.87
N LEU A 63 -6.17 -4.18 -6.78
CA LEU A 63 -7.22 -4.24 -7.81
C LEU A 63 -7.24 -2.90 -8.55
N LEU A 64 -6.99 -2.92 -9.85
CA LEU A 64 -6.72 -1.72 -10.64
C LEU A 64 -7.82 -1.44 -11.66
N ASN A 65 -8.55 -0.35 -11.45
CA ASN A 65 -9.38 0.32 -12.45
C ASN A 65 -8.81 1.72 -12.79
N GLY A 66 -7.99 2.29 -11.92
CA GLY A 66 -7.16 3.47 -12.15
C GLY A 66 -5.72 3.09 -12.49
N LYS A 67 -4.75 3.87 -11.98
CA LYS A 67 -3.32 3.63 -12.24
C LYS A 67 -2.47 3.69 -10.98
N ILE A 68 -1.38 2.94 -11.01
CA ILE A 68 -0.24 3.11 -10.10
C ILE A 68 0.89 3.74 -10.93
N CYS A 69 1.53 4.79 -10.42
CA CYS A 69 2.65 5.45 -11.09
C CYS A 69 3.83 5.75 -10.17
#